data_AF-A0A386PR27-F1
#
_entry.id   AF-A0A386PR27-F1
#
_cell.length_a   1.000
_cell.length_b   1.000
_cell.length_c   1.000
_cell.angle_alpha   90.00
_cell.angle_beta   90.00
_cell.angle_gamma   90.00
#
_symmetry.space_group_name_H-M   'P 1'
#
loop_
_entity.id
_entity.type
_entity.pdbx_description
1 polymer ?
#
loop_
_entity_poly.entity_id
_entity_poly.type
_entity_poly.pdbx_seq_one_letter_code
_entity_poly.pdbx_strand_id
1 'polypeptide(L)'
;MTKIAAALKAITANITGGAADAIAPSAAGAGPDATDKDTITGEAKAVAGAIKTIIDLVLPNAKLGTAKSTVVTAAKQAKAGDAITLFANKGTAGNTKATAAAGNKAVTIVAKATGEGMLKAIADDATTKAVALAGGYAATANDGATNGTDDADIEAIVGSSDTDKNLEDDIFSAAVALRAITKTGKFGAKAEADAKAIAGGACCN
;
A
#
# COMPACT_ATOMS: atom_id res chain seq x y z
N MET A 1 27.84 -18.58 2.17
CA MET A 1 26.50 -18.32 2.73
C MET A 1 25.49 -19.11 1.92
N THR A 2 24.52 -19.77 2.55
CA THR A 2 23.43 -20.45 1.83
C THR A 2 22.54 -19.42 1.13
N LYS A 3 21.82 -19.80 0.07
CA LYS A 3 20.90 -18.90 -0.65
C LYS A 3 19.88 -18.24 0.28
N ILE A 4 19.41 -18.99 1.28
CA ILE A 4 18.51 -18.49 2.33
C ILE A 4 19.19 -17.43 3.20
N ALA A 5 20.44 -17.63 3.62
CA ALA A 5 21.15 -16.64 4.43
C ALA A 5 21.38 -15.30 3.68
N ALA A 6 21.62 -15.37 2.35
CA ALA A 6 21.73 -14.19 1.52
C ALA A 6 20.39 -13.46 1.37
N ALA A 7 19.29 -14.20 1.17
CA ALA A 7 17.95 -13.64 1.10
C ALA A 7 17.53 -12.96 2.41
N LEU A 8 17.74 -13.62 3.56
CA LEU A 8 17.47 -13.05 4.87
C LEU A 8 18.27 -11.75 5.11
N LYS A 9 19.54 -11.72 4.71
CA LYS A 9 20.37 -10.51 4.80
C LYS A 9 19.84 -9.36 3.93
N ALA A 10 19.36 -9.66 2.72
CA ALA A 10 18.76 -8.68 1.83
C ALA A 10 17.44 -8.10 2.39
N ILE A 11 16.62 -8.93 3.03
CA ILE A 11 15.42 -8.49 3.74
C ILE A 11 15.80 -7.54 4.89
N THR A 12 16.72 -7.96 5.77
CA THR A 12 17.15 -7.13 6.91
C THR A 12 17.74 -5.78 6.47
N ALA A 13 18.44 -5.72 5.34
CA ALA A 13 19.01 -4.47 4.83
C ALA A 13 17.96 -3.41 4.44
N ASN A 14 16.72 -3.84 4.17
CA ASN A 14 15.64 -2.98 3.70
C ASN A 14 14.52 -2.76 4.73
N ILE A 15 14.65 -3.30 5.95
CA ILE A 15 13.69 -3.14 7.06
C ILE A 15 14.18 -2.08 8.07
N THR A 16 13.27 -1.24 8.56
CA THR A 16 13.48 -0.40 9.77
C THR A 16 13.08 -1.12 11.05
N GLY A 17 13.80 -0.83 12.15
CA GLY A 17 13.54 -1.41 13.47
C GLY A 17 12.19 -0.99 14.06
N GLY A 18 11.49 -1.96 14.66
CA GLY A 18 10.31 -1.78 15.52
C GLY A 18 8.97 -1.72 14.77
N ALA A 19 8.29 -2.86 14.64
CA ALA A 19 6.91 -2.96 14.15
C ALA A 19 5.90 -2.45 15.19
N ALA A 20 5.88 -1.14 15.47
CA ALA A 20 5.00 -0.57 16.50
C ALA A 20 3.76 0.17 15.95
N ASP A 21 3.65 0.39 14.63
CA ASP A 21 2.50 1.09 14.07
C ASP A 21 1.53 0.12 13.38
N ALA A 22 0.28 0.12 13.84
CA ALA A 22 -0.83 -0.55 13.16
C ALA A 22 -0.98 -0.01 11.72
N ILE A 23 -1.65 -0.77 10.83
CA ILE A 23 -2.04 -0.33 9.47
C ILE A 23 -3.03 0.84 9.61
N ALA A 24 -2.52 2.03 9.85
CA ALA A 24 -3.26 3.26 10.05
C ALA A 24 -2.63 4.34 9.16
N PRO A 25 -3.41 5.36 8.75
CA PRO A 25 -2.83 6.55 8.15
C PRO A 25 -1.70 7.08 9.03
N SER A 26 -0.60 7.51 8.40
CA SER A 26 0.46 8.17 9.15
C SER A 26 -0.07 9.39 9.87
N ALA A 27 0.62 9.79 10.95
CA ALA A 27 0.32 11.01 11.69
C ALA A 27 0.15 12.21 10.72
N ALA A 28 -0.61 13.23 11.13
CA ALA A 28 -0.83 14.37 10.26
C ALA A 28 0.50 15.02 9.83
N GLY A 29 0.63 15.30 8.54
CA GLY A 29 1.89 15.78 7.94
C GLY A 29 2.97 14.70 7.72
N ALA A 30 2.78 13.48 8.23
CA ALA A 30 3.67 12.33 8.04
C ALA A 30 3.23 11.44 6.87
N GLY A 31 4.18 10.90 6.13
CA GLY A 31 3.96 10.15 4.88
C GLY A 31 5.19 10.36 3.99
N PRO A 32 5.46 9.47 3.03
CA PRO A 32 6.62 9.65 2.16
C PRO A 32 6.33 10.73 1.12
N ASP A 33 7.37 11.46 0.72
CA ASP A 33 7.25 12.49 -0.30
C ASP A 33 6.86 11.86 -1.65
N ALA A 34 6.22 12.64 -2.53
CA ALA A 34 5.99 12.21 -3.90
C ALA A 34 7.30 11.78 -4.60
N THR A 35 8.44 12.40 -4.25
CA THR A 35 9.76 12.03 -4.78
C THR A 35 10.27 10.69 -4.27
N ASP A 36 9.69 10.13 -3.22
CA ASP A 36 10.15 8.87 -2.62
C ASP A 36 9.57 7.63 -3.34
N LYS A 37 8.64 7.80 -4.30
CA LYS A 37 7.99 6.69 -5.04
C LYS A 37 9.01 5.66 -5.54
N ASP A 38 9.99 6.12 -6.31
CA ASP A 38 11.00 5.25 -6.94
C ASP A 38 11.90 4.56 -5.90
N THR A 39 12.24 5.26 -4.82
CA THR A 39 13.02 4.70 -3.71
C THR A 39 12.26 3.56 -3.04
N ILE A 40 10.99 3.79 -2.68
CA ILE A 40 10.15 2.78 -2.03
C ILE A 40 9.89 1.60 -2.97
N THR A 41 9.63 1.86 -4.26
CA THR A 41 9.54 0.79 -5.27
C THR A 41 10.81 -0.04 -5.35
N GLY A 42 11.99 0.60 -5.32
CA GLY A 42 13.29 -0.08 -5.32
C GLY A 42 13.49 -0.96 -4.09
N GLU A 43 13.21 -0.44 -2.89
CA GLU A 43 13.27 -1.18 -1.63
C GLU A 43 12.27 -2.36 -1.63
N ALA A 44 11.02 -2.12 -2.05
CA ALA A 44 9.98 -3.15 -2.14
C ALA A 44 10.38 -4.25 -3.10
N LYS A 45 10.96 -3.91 -4.26
CA LYS A 45 11.47 -4.88 -5.24
C LYS A 45 12.62 -5.72 -4.69
N ALA A 46 13.53 -5.11 -3.94
CA ALA A 46 14.63 -5.84 -3.29
C ALA A 46 14.11 -6.85 -2.26
N VAL A 47 13.14 -6.43 -1.43
CA VAL A 47 12.49 -7.31 -0.43
C VAL A 47 11.70 -8.42 -1.10
N ALA A 48 10.90 -8.11 -2.12
CA ALA A 48 10.11 -9.08 -2.88
C ALA A 48 11.00 -10.15 -3.55
N GLY A 49 12.10 -9.74 -4.20
CA GLY A 49 13.04 -10.68 -4.82
C GLY A 49 13.73 -11.60 -3.80
N ALA A 50 14.02 -11.10 -2.60
CA ALA A 50 14.57 -11.91 -1.51
C ALA A 50 13.53 -12.91 -0.98
N ILE A 51 12.27 -12.47 -0.77
CA ILE A 51 11.17 -13.35 -0.36
C ILE A 51 10.91 -14.43 -1.41
N LYS A 52 10.93 -14.08 -2.70
CA LYS A 52 10.81 -15.06 -3.79
C LYS A 52 11.83 -16.19 -3.68
N THR A 53 13.09 -15.84 -3.42
CA THR A 53 14.17 -16.84 -3.26
C THR A 53 13.87 -17.82 -2.11
N ILE A 54 13.22 -17.35 -1.04
CA ILE A 54 12.82 -18.20 0.09
C ILE A 54 11.61 -19.05 -0.28
N ILE A 55 10.57 -18.45 -0.86
CA ILE A 55 9.31 -19.13 -1.23
C ILE A 55 9.55 -20.21 -2.27
N ASP A 56 10.35 -19.95 -3.31
CA ASP A 56 10.70 -20.95 -4.34
C ASP A 56 11.35 -22.21 -3.72
N LEU A 57 12.07 -22.06 -2.60
CA LEU A 57 12.76 -23.16 -1.92
C LEU A 57 11.86 -23.89 -0.90
N VAL A 58 11.03 -23.16 -0.17
CA VAL A 58 10.32 -23.68 1.01
C VAL A 58 8.84 -23.97 0.73
N LEU A 59 8.23 -23.23 -0.19
CA LEU A 59 6.81 -23.33 -0.55
C LEU A 59 6.63 -23.30 -2.09
N PRO A 60 7.24 -24.25 -2.83
CA PRO A 60 7.26 -24.23 -4.30
C PRO A 60 5.86 -24.34 -4.94
N ASN A 61 4.88 -24.84 -4.18
CA ASN A 61 3.50 -25.04 -4.63
C ASN A 61 2.55 -23.96 -4.13
N ALA A 62 3.06 -22.87 -3.54
CA ALA A 62 2.23 -21.78 -3.03
C ALA A 62 1.31 -21.23 -4.12
N LYS A 63 0.09 -20.83 -3.76
CA LYS A 63 -0.89 -20.27 -4.71
C LYS A 63 -1.48 -18.96 -4.23
N LEU A 64 -1.86 -18.12 -5.18
CA LEU A 64 -2.73 -16.98 -4.92
C LEU A 64 -4.14 -17.49 -4.58
N GLY A 65 -4.78 -16.82 -3.64
CA GLY A 65 -6.22 -16.85 -3.47
C GLY A 65 -6.93 -16.17 -4.64
N THR A 66 -8.25 -16.42 -4.73
CA THR A 66 -9.10 -15.89 -5.82
C THR A 66 -9.98 -14.73 -5.38
N ALA A 67 -9.97 -14.39 -4.09
CA ALA A 67 -10.79 -13.33 -3.52
C ALA A 67 -10.33 -11.96 -4.01
N LYS A 68 -11.30 -11.08 -4.28
CA LYS A 68 -11.08 -9.68 -4.63
C LYS A 68 -11.96 -8.79 -3.78
N SER A 69 -11.45 -7.63 -3.41
CA SER A 69 -12.19 -6.61 -2.70
C SER A 69 -12.15 -5.28 -3.44
N THR A 70 -13.21 -4.50 -3.26
CA THR A 70 -13.29 -3.14 -3.75
C THR A 70 -12.29 -2.26 -3.03
N VAL A 71 -11.29 -1.75 -3.76
CA VAL A 71 -10.24 -0.86 -3.21
C VAL A 71 -10.49 0.60 -3.58
N VAL A 72 -11.31 0.84 -4.61
CA VAL A 72 -11.84 2.15 -5.03
C VAL A 72 -13.34 2.08 -5.25
N THR A 73 -14.09 3.09 -4.80
CA THR A 73 -15.57 3.09 -4.93
C THR A 73 -16.05 3.50 -6.32
N ALA A 74 -15.29 4.38 -6.98
CA ALA A 74 -15.47 4.77 -8.36
C ALA A 74 -14.34 4.15 -9.20
N ALA A 75 -14.65 3.67 -10.40
CA ALA A 75 -13.62 3.12 -11.27
C ALA A 75 -12.66 4.24 -11.66
N LYS A 76 -11.38 3.90 -11.83
CA LYS A 76 -10.31 4.83 -12.24
C LYS A 76 -10.11 6.02 -11.29
N GLN A 77 -10.65 5.97 -10.07
CA GLN A 77 -10.69 7.12 -9.15
C GLN A 77 -10.64 6.69 -7.69
N ALA A 78 -9.69 7.25 -6.93
CA ALA A 78 -9.64 7.10 -5.48
C ALA A 78 -10.35 8.26 -4.76
N LYS A 79 -11.05 7.95 -3.66
CA LYS A 79 -11.65 8.94 -2.74
C LYS A 79 -11.08 8.76 -1.32
N ALA A 80 -11.10 9.81 -0.48
CA ALA A 80 -10.56 9.82 0.89
C ALA A 80 -10.90 8.61 1.81
N GLY A 81 -11.99 7.89 1.54
CA GLY A 81 -12.41 6.69 2.27
C GLY A 81 -12.05 5.36 1.60
N ASP A 82 -11.36 5.36 0.47
CA ASP A 82 -10.99 4.17 -0.30
C ASP A 82 -9.67 3.60 0.17
N ALA A 83 -9.57 2.27 0.23
CA ALA A 83 -8.42 1.58 0.84
C ALA A 83 -7.10 1.93 0.14
N ILE A 84 -7.15 2.16 -1.17
CA ILE A 84 -5.98 2.53 -1.98
C ILE A 84 -5.36 3.88 -1.56
N THR A 85 -6.10 4.76 -0.89
CA THR A 85 -5.57 6.06 -0.45
C THR A 85 -4.48 5.95 0.62
N LEU A 86 -4.35 4.79 1.30
CA LEU A 86 -3.20 4.52 2.17
C LEU A 86 -1.86 4.51 1.43
N PHE A 87 -1.87 4.35 0.10
CA PHE A 87 -0.66 4.31 -0.72
C PHE A 87 -0.40 5.63 -1.46
N ALA A 88 -1.23 6.65 -1.25
CA ALA A 88 -0.97 7.97 -1.80
C ALA A 88 0.33 8.54 -1.20
N ASN A 89 1.28 8.92 -2.05
CA ASN A 89 2.47 9.67 -1.64
C ASN A 89 2.10 11.13 -1.41
N LYS A 90 2.84 11.81 -0.51
CA LYS A 90 2.60 13.19 -0.11
C LYS A 90 2.93 14.13 -1.28
N GLY A 91 1.91 14.52 -2.03
CA GLY A 91 1.94 15.50 -3.12
C GLY A 91 0.84 16.55 -2.95
N THR A 92 1.09 17.77 -3.43
CA THR A 92 0.27 18.98 -3.21
C THR A 92 -1.16 18.89 -3.76
N ALA A 93 -2.13 19.18 -2.87
CA ALA A 93 -3.57 19.40 -3.11
C ALA A 93 -4.37 18.21 -3.67
N GLY A 94 -5.45 17.80 -2.98
CA GLY A 94 -6.39 16.79 -3.48
C GLY A 94 -7.22 16.07 -2.41
N ASN A 95 -8.39 15.57 -2.82
CA ASN A 95 -9.42 14.90 -2.01
C ASN A 95 -9.09 13.41 -1.68
N THR A 96 -7.87 12.98 -1.93
CA THR A 96 -7.33 11.61 -1.78
C THR A 96 -6.55 11.40 -0.48
N LYS A 97 -6.84 12.22 0.53
CA LYS A 97 -6.23 12.08 1.86
C LYS A 97 -6.77 10.83 2.55
N ALA A 98 -5.89 9.93 2.99
CA ALA A 98 -6.29 8.74 3.70
C ALA A 98 -7.02 9.08 5.01
N THR A 99 -8.23 8.55 5.18
CA THR A 99 -9.01 8.69 6.40
C THR A 99 -8.95 7.42 7.25
N ALA A 100 -9.51 7.47 8.46
CA ALA A 100 -9.73 6.27 9.26
C ALA A 100 -10.60 5.23 8.53
N ALA A 101 -11.52 5.66 7.66
CA ALA A 101 -12.32 4.75 6.85
C ALA A 101 -11.48 3.97 5.83
N ALA A 102 -10.48 4.62 5.21
CA ALA A 102 -9.53 3.94 4.33
C ALA A 102 -8.72 2.88 5.09
N GLY A 103 -8.24 3.23 6.29
CA GLY A 103 -7.57 2.29 7.21
C GLY A 103 -8.43 1.07 7.56
N ASN A 104 -9.67 1.29 7.99
CA ASN A 104 -10.60 0.21 8.35
C ASN A 104 -10.93 -0.71 7.16
N LYS A 105 -11.09 -0.15 5.96
CA LYS A 105 -11.26 -0.95 4.75
C LYS A 105 -10.02 -1.79 4.47
N ALA A 106 -8.83 -1.21 4.54
CA ALA A 106 -7.58 -1.93 4.31
C ALA A 106 -7.40 -3.10 5.30
N VAL A 107 -7.63 -2.87 6.59
CA VAL A 107 -7.60 -3.93 7.61
C VAL A 107 -8.59 -5.05 7.28
N THR A 108 -9.79 -4.70 6.82
CA THR A 108 -10.82 -5.68 6.42
C THR A 108 -10.37 -6.51 5.21
N ILE A 109 -9.69 -5.89 4.24
CA ILE A 109 -9.16 -6.60 3.06
C ILE A 109 -8.00 -7.52 3.48
N VAL A 110 -7.07 -7.02 4.29
CA VAL A 110 -5.93 -7.80 4.80
C VAL A 110 -6.40 -9.02 5.60
N ALA A 111 -7.47 -8.89 6.38
CA ALA A 111 -8.04 -10.01 7.13
C ALA A 111 -8.65 -11.12 6.25
N LYS A 112 -8.95 -10.85 4.98
CA LYS A 112 -9.46 -11.86 4.02
C LYS A 112 -8.34 -12.58 3.27
N ALA A 113 -7.18 -11.94 3.14
CA ALA A 113 -6.05 -12.52 2.43
C ALA A 113 -5.51 -13.76 3.17
N THR A 114 -5.00 -14.72 2.39
CA THR A 114 -4.36 -15.90 2.98
C THR A 114 -2.88 -15.62 3.18
N GLY A 115 -2.28 -16.12 4.27
CA GLY A 115 -0.84 -15.94 4.51
C GLY A 115 0.02 -16.50 3.37
N GLU A 116 -0.37 -17.66 2.82
CA GLU A 116 0.28 -18.27 1.66
C GLU A 116 0.09 -17.43 0.39
N GLY A 117 -1.12 -16.98 0.11
CA GLY A 117 -1.44 -16.14 -1.05
C GLY A 117 -0.74 -14.79 -1.01
N MET A 118 -0.64 -14.16 0.16
CA MET A 118 0.12 -12.92 0.35
C MET A 118 1.61 -13.13 0.07
N LEU A 119 2.21 -14.20 0.62
CA LEU A 119 3.62 -14.52 0.37
C LEU A 119 3.87 -14.85 -1.11
N LYS A 120 2.93 -15.55 -1.76
CA LYS A 120 2.99 -15.83 -3.19
C LYS A 120 2.86 -14.58 -4.03
N ALA A 121 1.95 -13.67 -3.65
CA ALA A 121 1.79 -12.35 -4.28
C ALA A 121 3.08 -11.53 -4.18
N ILE A 122 3.77 -11.53 -3.04
CA ILE A 122 5.07 -10.87 -2.90
C ILE A 122 6.13 -11.56 -3.77
N ALA A 123 6.18 -12.90 -3.76
CA ALA A 123 7.20 -13.68 -4.46
C ALA A 123 7.08 -13.61 -5.99
N ASP A 124 5.86 -13.65 -6.51
CA ASP A 124 5.60 -13.59 -7.95
C ASP A 124 5.86 -12.19 -8.51
N ASP A 125 5.78 -11.18 -7.66
CA ASP A 125 5.59 -9.82 -8.13
C ASP A 125 6.82 -8.93 -7.95
N ALA A 126 7.90 -9.33 -8.60
CA ALA A 126 9.02 -8.41 -8.85
C ALA A 126 8.70 -7.36 -9.95
N THR A 127 7.50 -7.35 -10.58
CA THR A 127 7.24 -6.60 -11.83
C THR A 127 5.85 -5.99 -12.11
N THR A 128 4.78 -6.12 -11.30
CA THR A 128 3.42 -5.72 -11.73
C THR A 128 2.60 -4.85 -10.77
N LYS A 129 2.03 -5.34 -9.66
CA LYS A 129 0.97 -4.60 -8.93
C LYS A 129 1.24 -4.35 -7.45
N ALA A 130 1.69 -5.34 -6.69
CA ALA A 130 1.97 -5.20 -5.26
C ALA A 130 3.17 -4.28 -5.00
N VAL A 131 4.28 -4.47 -5.72
CA VAL A 131 5.48 -3.61 -5.62
C VAL A 131 5.19 -2.20 -6.13
N ALA A 132 4.44 -2.06 -7.23
CA ALA A 132 4.04 -0.77 -7.77
C ALA A 132 3.15 -0.01 -6.77
N LEU A 133 2.11 -0.67 -6.25
CA LEU A 133 1.22 -0.11 -5.24
C LEU A 133 1.99 0.22 -3.94
N ALA A 134 2.94 -0.63 -3.51
CA ALA A 134 3.80 -0.34 -2.37
C ALA A 134 4.73 0.86 -2.62
N GLY A 135 5.11 1.18 -3.87
CA GLY A 135 5.75 2.46 -4.21
C GLY A 135 4.83 3.66 -4.02
N GLY A 136 3.53 3.41 -4.13
CA GLY A 136 2.48 4.41 -4.07
C GLY A 136 2.24 5.08 -5.40
N TYR A 137 1.32 6.04 -5.40
CA TYR A 137 0.99 6.87 -6.55
C TYR A 137 0.97 8.34 -6.12
N ALA A 138 1.13 9.23 -7.09
CA ALA A 138 1.15 10.66 -6.82
C ALA A 138 -0.30 11.18 -6.75
N ALA A 139 -0.79 11.45 -5.54
CA ALA A 139 -2.11 12.05 -5.33
C ALA A 139 -2.17 13.48 -5.90
N THR A 140 -2.83 13.68 -7.04
CA THR A 140 -3.12 14.99 -7.63
C THR A 140 -4.45 15.58 -7.15
N ALA A 141 -4.73 16.84 -7.48
CA ALA A 141 -6.03 17.46 -7.20
C ALA A 141 -7.19 16.76 -7.90
N ASN A 142 -6.90 16.11 -9.04
CA ASN A 142 -7.86 15.35 -9.84
C ASN A 142 -8.03 13.91 -9.34
N ASP A 143 -7.14 13.44 -8.47
CA ASP A 143 -7.28 12.19 -7.75
C ASP A 143 -8.30 12.48 -6.64
N GLY A 144 -9.59 12.40 -7.04
CA GLY A 144 -10.70 13.02 -6.32
C GLY A 144 -11.76 13.72 -7.18
N ALA A 145 -11.64 13.66 -8.52
CA ALA A 145 -12.50 14.20 -9.58
C ALA A 145 -12.32 15.69 -9.93
N THR A 146 -12.02 15.94 -11.22
CA THR A 146 -12.88 16.75 -12.10
C THR A 146 -13.15 15.98 -13.41
N ASN A 147 -14.26 16.26 -14.07
CA ASN A 147 -14.74 15.54 -15.27
C ASN A 147 -13.69 15.51 -16.40
N GLY A 148 -12.92 14.40 -16.54
CA GLY A 148 -12.25 14.10 -17.81
C GLY A 148 -10.78 13.68 -17.79
N THR A 149 -10.19 13.23 -16.68
CA THR A 149 -8.84 12.62 -16.73
C THR A 149 -8.79 11.28 -16.02
N ASP A 150 -8.43 10.23 -16.76
CA ASP A 150 -8.11 8.90 -16.26
C ASP A 150 -6.82 8.95 -15.41
N ASP A 151 -6.82 8.33 -14.22
CA ASP A 151 -5.62 8.19 -13.38
C ASP A 151 -4.85 6.93 -13.80
N ALA A 152 -3.77 7.14 -14.56
CA ALA A 152 -2.94 6.06 -15.11
C ALA A 152 -2.31 5.16 -14.02
N ASP A 153 -2.04 5.70 -12.82
CA ASP A 153 -1.50 4.90 -11.72
C ASP A 153 -2.60 3.98 -11.16
N ILE A 154 -3.82 4.51 -10.93
CA ILE A 154 -4.96 3.71 -10.45
C ILE A 154 -5.39 2.66 -11.48
N GLU A 155 -5.42 3.01 -12.77
CA GLU A 155 -5.70 2.07 -13.85
C GLU A 155 -4.70 0.91 -13.89
N ALA A 156 -3.41 1.19 -13.70
CA ALA A 156 -2.38 0.15 -13.63
C ALA A 156 -2.61 -0.82 -12.45
N ILE A 157 -3.20 -0.33 -11.36
CA ILE A 157 -3.48 -1.11 -10.15
C ILE A 157 -4.76 -1.94 -10.29
N VAL A 158 -5.92 -1.30 -10.50
CA VAL A 158 -7.22 -2.00 -10.49
C VAL A 158 -7.68 -2.50 -11.86
N GLY A 159 -7.11 -1.99 -12.95
CA GLY A 159 -7.51 -2.30 -14.34
C GLY A 159 -7.99 -1.07 -15.11
N SER A 160 -8.03 -1.17 -16.44
CA SER A 160 -8.33 -0.06 -17.36
C SER A 160 -9.80 0.07 -17.76
N SER A 161 -10.68 -0.83 -17.30
CA SER A 161 -12.12 -0.74 -17.58
C SER A 161 -12.77 0.37 -16.75
N ASP A 162 -13.80 1.01 -17.30
CA ASP A 162 -14.66 1.97 -16.59
C ASP A 162 -15.50 1.33 -15.46
N THR A 163 -15.40 0.01 -15.29
CA THR A 163 -16.02 -0.75 -14.21
C THR A 163 -15.02 -1.31 -13.20
N ASP A 164 -13.72 -1.22 -13.46
CA ASP A 164 -12.69 -1.86 -12.63
C ASP A 164 -12.52 -1.10 -11.31
N LYS A 165 -12.83 -1.81 -10.21
CA LYS A 165 -12.85 -1.25 -8.85
C LYS A 165 -12.21 -2.15 -7.80
N ASN A 166 -11.89 -3.37 -8.22
CA ASN A 166 -11.52 -4.46 -7.32
C ASN A 166 -10.06 -4.83 -7.54
N LEU A 167 -9.37 -5.17 -6.47
CA LEU A 167 -8.02 -5.74 -6.48
C LEU A 167 -8.05 -7.07 -5.75
N GLU A 168 -7.19 -8.01 -6.16
CA GLU A 168 -6.97 -9.25 -5.43
C GLU A 168 -6.57 -8.96 -3.97
N ASP A 169 -7.24 -9.62 -3.02
CA ASP A 169 -7.02 -9.39 -1.59
C ASP A 169 -5.55 -9.66 -1.20
N ASP A 170 -4.96 -10.70 -1.78
CA ASP A 170 -3.56 -11.07 -1.57
C ASP A 170 -2.59 -10.03 -2.14
N ILE A 171 -2.89 -9.43 -3.30
CA ILE A 171 -2.06 -8.39 -3.92
C ILE A 171 -2.11 -7.10 -3.11
N PHE A 172 -3.31 -6.69 -2.67
CA PHE A 172 -3.47 -5.54 -1.79
C PHE A 172 -2.69 -5.75 -0.49
N SER A 173 -2.82 -6.93 0.12
CA SER A 173 -2.16 -7.25 1.39
C SER A 173 -0.64 -7.35 1.25
N ALA A 174 -0.17 -7.90 0.12
CA ALA A 174 1.25 -7.90 -0.23
C ALA A 174 1.80 -6.48 -0.34
N ALA A 175 1.06 -5.57 -0.98
CA ALA A 175 1.46 -4.16 -1.05
C ALA A 175 1.52 -3.50 0.33
N VAL A 176 0.52 -3.75 1.19
CA VAL A 176 0.51 -3.25 2.58
C VAL A 176 1.74 -3.76 3.33
N ALA A 177 2.03 -5.06 3.24
CA ALA A 177 3.19 -5.65 3.89
C ALA A 177 4.49 -5.06 3.37
N LEU A 178 4.68 -4.99 2.04
CA LEU A 178 5.87 -4.40 1.41
C LEU A 178 6.06 -2.94 1.81
N ARG A 179 4.99 -2.14 1.81
CA ARG A 179 5.05 -0.74 2.26
C ARG A 179 5.46 -0.64 3.73
N ALA A 180 4.92 -1.49 4.60
CA ALA A 180 5.20 -1.44 6.03
C ALA A 180 6.64 -1.88 6.37
N ILE A 181 7.20 -2.83 5.61
CA ILE A 181 8.53 -3.39 5.88
C ILE A 181 9.66 -2.66 5.14
N THR A 182 9.35 -1.81 4.15
CA THR A 182 10.37 -1.02 3.46
C THR A 182 10.81 0.18 4.29
N LYS A 183 12.11 0.49 4.25
CA LYS A 183 12.74 1.51 5.10
C LYS A 183 12.11 2.90 4.93
N THR A 184 11.78 3.26 3.70
CA THR A 184 11.18 4.56 3.35
C THR A 184 9.65 4.49 3.33
N GLY A 185 9.09 3.29 3.44
CA GLY A 185 7.67 3.04 3.36
C GLY A 185 6.89 3.62 4.56
N LYS A 186 5.87 4.42 4.23
CA LYS A 186 4.87 4.95 5.18
C LYS A 186 3.52 5.01 4.50
N PHE A 187 2.44 4.79 5.25
CA PHE A 187 1.09 4.97 4.71
C PHE A 187 0.74 6.47 4.61
N GLY A 188 -0.16 6.84 3.70
CA GLY A 188 -0.57 8.23 3.48
C GLY A 188 -1.05 8.94 4.75
N ALA A 189 -0.85 10.26 4.80
CA ALA A 189 -1.14 11.12 5.96
C ALA A 189 -2.63 11.46 6.11
N LYS A 190 -3.10 11.53 7.37
CA LYS A 190 -4.35 12.22 7.72
C LYS A 190 -4.17 13.76 7.64
N ALA A 191 -5.23 14.54 7.41
CA ALA A 191 -5.17 16.01 7.44
C ALA A 191 -4.85 16.55 8.86
N GLU A 192 -4.06 17.63 8.97
CA GLU A 192 -3.77 18.30 10.26
C GLU A 192 -5.02 18.81 10.99
N ALA A 193 -6.07 19.23 10.26
CA ALA A 193 -7.33 19.67 10.84
C ALA A 193 -8.07 18.54 11.59
N ASP A 194 -7.95 17.30 11.13
CA ASP A 194 -8.62 16.14 11.74
C ASP A 194 -7.79 15.48 12.86
N ALA A 195 -6.52 15.86 13.03
CA ALA A 195 -5.71 15.49 14.18
C ALA A 195 -6.08 16.29 15.43
N LYS A 196 -6.48 17.57 15.27
CA LYS A 196 -7.03 18.39 16.37
C LYS A 196 -8.39 17.89 16.88
N ALA A 197 -9.20 17.25 16.04
CA ALA A 197 -10.49 16.70 16.46
C ALA A 197 -10.37 15.42 17.32
N ILE A 198 -9.22 14.74 17.33
CA ILE A 198 -8.96 13.58 18.22
C ILE A 198 -8.25 14.02 19.52
N ALA A 199 -7.54 15.14 19.50
CA ALA A 199 -6.83 15.68 20.68
C ALA A 199 -7.56 16.85 21.38
N GLY A 200 -8.87 17.03 21.13
CA GLY A 200 -9.59 18.24 21.53
C GLY A 200 -11.05 18.02 21.90
N GLY A 201 -11.32 17.04 22.75
CA GLY A 201 -12.59 16.93 23.48
C GLY A 201 -12.36 17.18 24.97
N ALA A 202 -12.45 18.46 25.37
CA ALA A 202 -12.55 19.00 26.74
C ALA A 202 -11.29 18.97 27.65
N CYS A 203 -10.69 20.16 27.82
CA CYS A 203 -10.12 20.75 29.05
C CYS A 203 -9.47 22.08 28.61
N CYS A 204 -9.90 23.30 28.93
CA CYS A 204 -10.83 23.88 29.88
C CYS A 204 -11.30 25.24 29.33
N ASN A 205 -12.47 25.71 29.77
CA ASN A 205 -12.73 27.15 29.93
C ASN A 205 -11.90 27.67 31.11
#